data_AF-A2Z6D2-F1
#
_entry.id   AF-A2Z6D2-F1
#
_cell.length_a   1.000
_cell.length_b   1.000
_cell.length_c   1.000
_cell.angle_alpha   90.00
_cell.angle_beta   90.00
_cell.angle_gamma   90.00
#
_symmetry.space_group_name_H-M   'P 1'
#
loop_
_entity.id
_entity.type
_entity.pdbx_description
1 polymer ?
#
loop_
_entity_poly.entity_id
_entity_poly.type
_entity_poly.pdbx_seq_one_letter_code
_entity_poly.pdbx_strand_id
1 'polypeptide(L)'
;MPAGHDYFEKGNLDRFRGTGACMPSEPCNMVLTSDGSGNKPGWYVSYVMVTQLGQGSLPSMTHRWAVDQWLAIDEAPHMLTAERRGCGIGAAAP
;
A
#
# COMPACT_ATOMS: atom_id res chain seq x y z
N MET A 1 -0.35 -16.90 -8.47
CA MET A 1 -0.73 -15.80 -9.39
C MET A 1 -1.85 -16.32 -10.29
N PRO A 2 -2.95 -15.58 -10.50
CA PRO A 2 -3.92 -15.93 -11.55
C PRO A 2 -3.21 -15.99 -12.90
N ALA A 3 -3.60 -16.93 -13.76
CA ALA A 3 -2.94 -17.13 -15.05
C ALA A 3 -3.06 -15.87 -15.93
N GLY A 4 -1.92 -15.33 -16.37
CA GLY A 4 -1.86 -14.25 -17.36
C GLY A 4 -1.91 -12.82 -16.82
N HIS A 5 -1.86 -12.61 -15.51
CA HIS A 5 -1.73 -11.26 -14.95
C HIS A 5 -0.29 -10.96 -14.55
N ASP A 6 0.30 -9.97 -15.19
CA ASP A 6 1.61 -9.43 -14.82
C ASP A 6 1.42 -8.29 -13.83
N TYR A 7 1.93 -8.47 -12.62
CA TYR A 7 1.76 -7.52 -11.52
C TYR A 7 2.84 -6.44 -11.60
N PHE A 8 2.54 -5.26 -11.06
CA PHE A 8 3.48 -4.14 -10.93
C PHE A 8 3.88 -3.49 -12.27
N GLU A 9 3.06 -3.68 -13.29
CA GLU A 9 3.23 -3.07 -14.60
C GLU A 9 2.73 -1.61 -14.63
N LYS A 10 3.38 -0.77 -15.43
CA LYS A 10 3.06 0.65 -15.53
C LYS A 10 1.60 0.88 -15.94
N GLY A 11 0.89 1.67 -15.14
CA GLY A 11 -0.51 2.04 -15.41
C GLY A 11 -1.54 1.03 -14.90
N ASN A 12 -1.10 -0.10 -14.34
CA ASN A 12 -1.98 -1.07 -13.73
C ASN A 12 -2.22 -0.76 -12.24
N LEU A 13 -3.43 -1.07 -11.78
CA LEU A 13 -3.78 -1.06 -10.37
C LEU A 13 -3.92 -2.50 -9.89
N ASP A 14 -2.91 -2.95 -9.16
CA ASP A 14 -2.90 -4.29 -8.58
C ASP A 14 -3.76 -4.35 -7.33
N ARG A 15 -4.63 -5.36 -7.26
CA ARG A 15 -5.49 -5.62 -6.11
C ARG A 15 -5.19 -6.98 -5.53
N PHE A 16 -4.84 -6.98 -4.25
CA PHE A 16 -4.56 -8.18 -3.49
C PHE A 16 -5.67 -8.42 -2.47
N ARG A 17 -5.90 -9.70 -2.15
CA ARG A 17 -6.81 -10.13 -1.09
C ARG A 17 -6.07 -11.12 -0.21
N GLY A 18 -6.25 -10.98 1.10
CA GLY A 18 -5.69 -11.88 2.10
C GLY A 18 -6.64 -11.98 3.29
N THR A 19 -6.49 -13.05 4.06
CA THR A 19 -7.17 -13.23 5.35
C THR A 19 -6.15 -13.07 6.47
N GLY A 20 -6.59 -12.48 7.57
CA GLY A 20 -5.76 -12.25 8.75
C GLY A 20 -6.63 -11.84 9.93
N ALA A 21 -6.01 -11.72 11.10
CA ALA A 21 -6.70 -11.16 12.26
C ALA A 21 -7.17 -9.73 11.96
N CYS A 22 -8.37 -9.37 12.41
CA CYS A 22 -8.85 -8.00 12.31
C CYS A 22 -7.92 -7.07 13.12
N MET A 23 -7.47 -5.96 12.51
CA MET A 23 -6.80 -4.90 13.25
C MET A 23 -7.81 -4.25 14.21
N PRO A 24 -7.37 -3.87 15.42
CA PRO A 24 -8.23 -3.25 16.43
C PRO A 24 -8.62 -1.81 16.05
N SER A 25 -7.88 -1.18 15.14
CA SER A 25 -8.07 0.20 14.68
C SER A 25 -7.77 0.31 13.19
N GLU A 26 -8.06 1.47 12.62
CA GLU A 26 -7.72 1.81 11.25
C GLU A 26 -6.21 1.64 10.99
N PRO A 27 -5.81 1.13 9.81
CA PRO A 27 -4.42 1.02 9.42
C PRO A 27 -3.71 2.38 9.50
N CYS A 28 -2.59 2.40 10.23
CA CYS A 28 -1.94 3.64 10.62
C CYS A 28 -0.63 3.90 9.87
N ASN A 29 0.24 2.90 9.89
CA ASN A 29 1.57 2.98 9.32
C ASN A 29 1.64 2.02 8.14
N MET A 30 2.25 2.49 7.07
CA MET A 30 2.49 1.70 5.88
C MET A 30 3.98 1.74 5.55
N VAL A 31 4.57 0.55 5.41
CA VAL A 31 5.92 0.35 4.87
C VAL A 31 5.75 -0.44 3.60
N LEU A 32 6.14 0.15 2.48
CA LEU A 32 6.12 -0.47 1.17
C LEU A 32 7.55 -0.63 0.67
N THR A 33 7.97 -1.86 0.40
CA THR A 33 9.32 -2.18 -0.06
C THR A 33 9.24 -2.96 -1.37
N SER A 34 9.99 -2.49 -2.36
CA SER A 34 10.33 -3.28 -3.54
C SER A 34 11.60 -4.08 -3.25
N ASP A 35 11.67 -5.32 -3.74
CA ASP A 35 12.88 -6.14 -3.68
C ASP A 35 13.91 -5.74 -4.74
N GLY A 36 13.54 -4.83 -5.65
CA GLY A 36 14.42 -4.32 -6.72
C GLY A 36 14.76 -5.37 -7.79
N SER A 37 14.05 -6.51 -7.83
CA SER A 37 14.35 -7.60 -8.75
C SER A 37 13.56 -7.50 -10.06
N GLY A 38 14.04 -8.18 -11.10
CA GLY A 38 13.39 -8.19 -12.43
C GLY A 38 13.95 -7.15 -13.41
N ASN A 39 13.32 -7.07 -14.58
CA ASN A 39 13.71 -6.12 -15.62
C ASN A 39 12.98 -4.79 -15.42
N LYS A 40 13.72 -3.68 -15.35
CA LYS A 40 13.19 -2.34 -15.02
C LYS A 40 12.37 -2.35 -13.71
N PRO A 41 13.01 -2.63 -12.57
CA PRO A 41 12.33 -2.88 -11.29
C PRO A 41 11.75 -1.62 -10.62
N GLY A 42 11.91 -0.45 -11.23
CA GLY A 42 11.50 0.82 -10.66
C GLY A 42 9.99 1.01 -10.71
N TRP A 43 9.36 1.20 -9.54
CA TRP A 43 7.92 1.42 -9.43
C TRP A 43 7.61 2.82 -8.98
N TYR A 44 6.87 3.59 -9.78
CA TYR A 44 6.24 4.79 -9.28
C TYR A 44 4.91 4.43 -8.63
N VAL A 45 4.84 4.57 -7.31
CA VAL A 45 3.63 4.24 -6.56
C VAL A 45 2.92 5.54 -6.23
N SER A 46 1.71 5.75 -6.78
CA SER A 46 0.90 6.93 -6.42
C SER A 46 0.22 6.73 -5.07
N TYR A 47 -0.39 5.57 -4.83
CA TYR A 47 -1.05 5.31 -3.55
C TYR A 47 -1.10 3.83 -3.19
N VAL A 48 -1.24 3.58 -1.90
CA VAL A 48 -1.65 2.27 -1.37
C VAL A 48 -2.97 2.47 -0.65
N MET A 49 -3.92 1.59 -0.91
CA MET A 49 -5.22 1.60 -0.24
C MET A 49 -5.49 0.23 0.38
N VAL A 50 -5.79 0.22 1.67
CA VAL A 50 -6.10 -0.98 2.42
C VAL A 50 -7.54 -0.88 2.90
N THR A 51 -8.34 -1.86 2.53
CA THR A 51 -9.70 -2.05 3.03
C THR A 51 -9.71 -3.27 3.93
N GLN A 52 -9.93 -3.06 5.22
CA GLN A 52 -10.22 -4.11 6.18
C GLN A 52 -11.72 -4.36 6.16
N LEU A 53 -12.10 -5.60 5.85
CA LEU A 53 -13.49 -6.03 5.96
C LEU A 53 -13.78 -6.37 7.43
N GLY A 54 -14.79 -5.73 8.00
CA GLY A 54 -15.25 -6.03 9.35
C GLY A 54 -15.89 -7.42 9.44
N GLN A 55 -15.80 -8.05 10.61
CA GLN A 55 -16.45 -9.32 10.91
C GLN A 55 -17.39 -9.15 12.12
N GLY A 56 -18.62 -9.66 12.01
CA GLY A 56 -19.63 -9.52 13.07
C GLY A 56 -20.11 -8.08 13.23
N SER A 57 -19.93 -7.51 14.42
CA SER A 57 -20.31 -6.12 14.75
C SER A 57 -19.22 -5.09 14.45
N LEU A 58 -18.04 -5.51 13.99
CA LEU A 58 -16.96 -4.59 13.64
C LEU A 58 -17.23 -3.92 12.29
N PRO A 59 -17.07 -2.59 12.17
CA PRO A 59 -17.22 -1.89 10.90
C PRO A 59 -16.04 -2.21 9.96
N SER A 60 -16.30 -2.14 8.66
CA SER A 60 -15.23 -2.14 7.66
C SER A 60 -14.53 -0.79 7.64
N MET A 61 -13.21 -0.80 7.53
CA MET A 61 -12.36 0.39 7.55
C MET A 61 -11.54 0.46 6.27
N THR A 62 -11.38 1.65 5.70
CA THR A 62 -10.52 1.86 4.52
C THR A 62 -9.61 3.03 4.75
N HIS A 63 -8.32 2.81 4.53
CA HIS A 63 -7.31 3.84 4.61
C HIS A 63 -6.53 3.93 3.30
N ARG A 64 -6.18 5.16 2.90
CA ARG A 64 -5.39 5.43 1.70
C ARG A 64 -4.19 6.31 2.05
N TRP A 65 -3.00 5.80 1.76
CA TRP A 65 -1.78 6.59 1.81
C TRP A 65 -1.42 7.09 0.42
N ALA A 66 -1.17 8.40 0.30
CA ALA A 66 -0.47 8.97 -0.84
C ALA A 66 1.02 8.64 -0.73
N VAL A 67 1.53 7.86 -1.67
CA VAL A 67 2.94 7.49 -1.73
C VAL A 67 3.67 8.49 -2.61
N ASP A 68 3.23 8.68 -3.85
CA ASP A 68 3.82 9.62 -4.83
C ASP A 68 5.36 9.61 -4.82
N GLN A 69 5.92 8.39 -4.84
CA GLN A 69 7.36 8.15 -4.71
C GLN A 69 7.78 7.00 -5.63
N TRP A 70 8.97 7.15 -6.22
CA TRP A 70 9.66 6.03 -6.85
C TRP A 70 10.24 5.08 -5.79
N LEU A 71 10.01 3.78 -6.01
CA LEU A 71 10.70 2.67 -5.37
C LEU A 71 11.74 2.14 -6.35
N ALA A 72 12.86 2.83 -6.46
CA ALA A 72 13.89 2.55 -7.44
C ALA A 72 15.26 3.06 -6.95
N ILE A 73 16.35 2.48 -7.45
CA ILE A 73 17.72 2.93 -7.13
C ILE A 73 18.24 3.97 -8.13
N ASP A 74 17.68 3.99 -9.34
CA ASP A 74 18.07 4.85 -10.46
C ASP A 74 17.20 6.12 -10.57
N GLU A 75 16.07 6.17 -9.89
CA GLU A 75 15.20 7.36 -9.81
C GLU A 75 15.18 7.93 -8.39
N ALA A 76 15.11 9.27 -8.26
CA ALA A 76 15.00 9.92 -6.95
C ALA A 76 13.71 9.48 -6.23
N PRO A 77 13.76 9.13 -4.92
CA PRO A 77 14.83 9.40 -3.95
C PRO A 77 15.94 8.34 -3.84
N HIS A 78 16.09 7.44 -4.80
CA HIS A 78 17.06 6.33 -4.81
C HIS A 78 16.83 5.35 -3.65
N MET A 79 15.56 5.12 -3.31
CA MET A 79 15.14 4.24 -2.22
C MET A 79 14.18 3.20 -2.76
N LEU A 80 14.36 1.95 -2.34
CA LEU A 80 13.42 0.85 -2.62
C LEU A 80 12.31 0.75 -1.57
N THR A 81 12.26 1.67 -0.60
CA THR A 81 11.26 1.66 0.47
C THR A 81 10.60 3.02 0.61
N ALA A 82 9.28 3.01 0.80
CA ALA A 82 8.48 4.16 1.18
C ALA A 82 7.77 3.87 2.50
N GLU A 83 7.89 4.79 3.44
CA GLU A 83 7.19 4.74 4.72
C GLU A 83 6.19 5.90 4.80
N ARG A 84 4.95 5.61 5.18
CA ARG A 84 3.94 6.62 5.51
C ARG A 84 3.42 6.33 6.91
N ARG A 85 3.72 7.24 7.84
CA ARG A 85 3.18 7.21 9.20
C ARG A 85 1.97 8.11 9.24
N GLY A 86 0.80 7.53 9.49
CA GLY A 86 -0.49 8.23 9.50
C GLY A 86 -1.01 8.59 10.88
N CYS A 87 -0.45 8.06 11.96
CA CYS A 87 -0.95 8.39 13.31
C CYS A 87 -0.16 9.51 13.97
N GLY A 88 -0.79 10.68 13.94
CA GLY A 88 -0.55 11.81 14.82
C GLY A 88 -1.83 12.63 14.93
N ILE A 89 -2.64 12.34 15.96
CA ILE A 89 -3.64 13.21 16.61
C ILE A 89 -4.60 14.00 15.68
N GLY A 90 -5.83 13.49 15.53
CA GLY A 90 -7.01 14.32 15.24
C GLY A 90 -7.43 14.42 13.77
N ALA A 91 -8.08 13.38 13.24
CA ALA A 91 -9.21 13.62 12.35
C ALA A 91 -10.45 13.62 13.25
N ALA A 92 -10.82 14.83 13.71
CA ALA A 92 -12.10 15.05 14.36
C ALA A 92 -13.22 14.55 13.44
N ALA A 93 -14.08 13.69 13.98
CA ALA A 93 -15.40 13.47 13.41
C ALA A 93 -16.15 14.81 13.38
N PRO A 94 -16.91 15.13 12.32
CA PRO A 94 -18.00 16.08 12.45
C PRO A 94 -19.08 15.56 13.41
#